data_AF-A0A9E1ILC4-F1
#
_entry.id   AF-A0A9E1ILC4-F1
#
_cell.length_a   1.000
_cell.length_b   1.000
_cell.length_c   1.000
_cell.angle_alpha   90.00
_cell.angle_beta   90.00
_cell.angle_gamma   90.00
#
_symmetry.space_group_name_H-M   'P 1'
#
loop_
_entity.id
_entity.type
_entity.pdbx_description
1 polymer ?
#
loop_
_entity_poly.entity_id
_entity_poly.type
_entity_poly.pdbx_seq_one_letter_code
_entity_poly.pdbx_strand_id
1 'polypeptide(L)'
;MRILIALLFMAGCKEDFDGDGFRGRDCGPNNPYMYPKADEICDGLDNDCDGQVDEDVAFVAYWDRDNDGFGDPDKARRVCEMPEDGVEDATDCNDTDPFSFPGAIERCDEVDNDCDGEIDEDADETFYEDADGDGHGVTGGATTSGCFPGEGFSTTTDDCDDTEPLAWT
;
A
#
# COMPACT_ATOMS: atom_id res chain seq x y z
N MET A 1 -11.74 -82.92 -2.75
CA MET A 1 -12.59 -82.02 -1.96
C MET A 1 -11.75 -80.78 -1.65
N ARG A 2 -12.08 -79.65 -2.29
CA ARG A 2 -11.31 -78.40 -2.26
C ARG A 2 -11.46 -77.75 -0.90
N ILE A 3 -10.37 -77.55 -0.16
CA ILE A 3 -10.34 -76.63 0.97
C ILE A 3 -9.73 -75.33 0.43
N LEU A 4 -10.61 -74.35 0.19
CA LEU A 4 -10.21 -72.97 -0.07
C LEU A 4 -9.50 -72.47 1.20
N ILE A 5 -8.19 -72.27 1.12
CA ILE A 5 -7.50 -71.39 2.07
C ILE A 5 -7.87 -69.98 1.62
N ALA A 6 -8.76 -69.34 2.37
CA ALA A 6 -9.08 -67.94 2.22
C ALA A 6 -7.79 -67.14 2.42
N LEU A 7 -7.23 -66.62 1.33
CA LEU A 7 -6.36 -65.45 1.40
C LEU A 7 -7.22 -64.31 1.93
N LEU A 8 -7.20 -64.14 3.25
CA LEU A 8 -7.65 -62.93 3.89
C LEU A 8 -6.65 -61.84 3.47
N PHE A 9 -6.95 -61.15 2.37
CA PHE A 9 -6.36 -59.85 2.10
C PHE A 9 -6.80 -58.96 3.26
N MET A 10 -5.93 -58.80 4.26
CA MET A 10 -6.01 -57.67 5.18
C MET A 10 -5.84 -56.44 4.29
N ALA A 11 -6.96 -55.83 3.88
CA ALA A 11 -6.95 -54.52 3.27
C ALA A 11 -6.15 -53.60 4.19
N GLY A 12 -5.02 -53.10 3.69
CA GLY A 12 -4.02 -52.41 4.49
C GLY A 12 -4.64 -51.31 5.34
N CYS A 13 -4.48 -51.42 6.66
CA CYS A 13 -4.45 -50.21 7.48
C CYS A 13 -3.27 -49.41 6.93
N LYS A 14 -3.58 -48.30 6.28
CA LYS A 14 -2.59 -47.34 5.82
C LYS A 14 -1.80 -46.93 7.08
N GLU A 15 -0.50 -47.16 7.07
CA GLU A 15 0.36 -47.01 8.24
C GLU A 15 0.53 -45.53 8.57
N ASP A 16 0.66 -45.22 9.86
CA ASP A 16 0.95 -43.90 10.40
C ASP A 16 2.46 -43.89 10.69
N PHE A 17 3.20 -43.21 9.81
CA PHE A 17 4.66 -43.33 9.71
C PHE A 17 5.39 -42.32 10.60
N ASP A 18 4.77 -41.19 10.92
CA ASP A 18 5.33 -40.11 11.74
C ASP A 18 4.65 -39.97 13.11
N GLY A 19 3.55 -40.68 13.37
CA GLY A 19 2.91 -40.78 14.67
C GLY A 19 2.00 -39.60 15.00
N ASP A 20 1.51 -38.88 13.99
CA ASP A 20 0.56 -37.76 14.11
C ASP A 20 -0.89 -38.22 14.37
N GLY A 21 -1.18 -39.52 14.20
CA GLY A 21 -2.50 -40.11 14.35
C GLY A 21 -3.33 -40.17 13.07
N PHE A 22 -2.81 -39.72 11.92
CA PHE A 22 -3.49 -39.66 10.63
C PHE A 22 -2.97 -40.72 9.65
N ARG A 23 -3.63 -41.87 9.70
CA ARG A 23 -3.40 -42.99 8.75
C ARG A 23 -3.92 -42.75 7.33
N GLY A 24 -4.38 -41.54 7.00
CA GLY A 24 -5.43 -41.32 6.01
C GLY A 24 -5.05 -40.39 4.86
N ARG A 25 -5.81 -39.29 4.72
CA ARG A 25 -5.52 -38.15 3.82
C ARG A 25 -4.41 -37.28 4.41
N ASP A 26 -3.36 -37.91 4.89
CA ASP A 26 -2.15 -37.26 5.37
C ASP A 26 -1.26 -36.96 4.14
N CYS A 27 -0.95 -35.68 3.96
CA CYS A 27 -0.16 -35.16 2.85
C CYS A 27 1.35 -35.14 3.15
N GLY A 28 1.75 -35.31 4.42
CA GLY A 28 3.13 -35.36 4.85
C GLY A 28 3.44 -36.61 5.67
N PRO A 29 3.41 -37.83 5.09
CA PRO A 29 3.51 -39.10 5.82
C PRO A 29 4.88 -39.41 6.44
N ASN A 30 5.76 -38.43 6.55
CA ASN A 30 7.01 -38.54 7.31
C ASN A 30 7.26 -37.24 8.11
N ASN A 31 6.23 -36.40 8.28
CA ASN A 31 6.28 -35.10 8.92
C ASN A 31 5.07 -34.95 9.86
N PRO A 32 5.26 -35.07 11.18
CA PRO A 32 4.17 -35.03 12.14
C PRO A 32 3.52 -33.65 12.30
N TYR A 33 3.98 -32.64 11.54
CA TYR A 33 3.40 -31.30 11.46
C TYR A 33 2.61 -31.07 10.16
N MET A 34 2.34 -32.12 9.37
CA MET A 34 1.60 -32.03 8.11
C MET A 34 0.46 -33.03 8.09
N TYR A 35 -0.75 -32.60 8.46
CA TYR A 35 -1.91 -33.47 8.56
C TYR A 35 -3.22 -32.69 8.45
N PRO A 36 -4.34 -33.35 8.08
CA PRO A 36 -5.64 -32.70 7.99
C PRO A 36 -5.99 -31.83 9.19
N LYS A 37 -6.12 -30.51 8.98
CA LYS A 37 -6.42 -29.49 10.00
C LYS A 37 -5.31 -29.25 11.03
N ALA A 38 -4.04 -29.47 10.69
CA ALA A 38 -2.94 -28.89 11.45
C ALA A 38 -3.03 -27.35 11.43
N ASP A 39 -2.33 -26.68 12.35
CA ASP A 39 -2.13 -25.24 12.20
C ASP A 39 -1.10 -25.00 11.10
N GLU A 40 -1.36 -24.04 10.21
CA GLU A 40 -0.38 -23.61 9.20
C GLU A 40 0.87 -23.04 9.87
N ILE A 41 2.03 -23.36 9.31
CA ILE A 41 3.33 -22.82 9.69
C ILE A 41 3.86 -22.14 8.45
N CYS A 42 4.37 -20.91 8.57
CA CYS A 42 5.00 -20.31 7.41
C CYS A 42 6.35 -20.94 7.09
N ASP A 43 6.30 -22.04 6.37
CA ASP A 43 7.45 -22.76 5.84
C ASP A 43 7.31 -23.06 4.34
N GLY A 44 6.24 -22.55 3.71
CA GLY A 44 5.95 -22.75 2.29
C GLY A 44 5.40 -24.14 1.98
N LEU A 45 4.90 -24.85 2.98
CA LEU A 45 4.23 -26.14 2.87
C LEU A 45 2.74 -26.01 3.24
N ASP A 46 1.94 -26.95 2.76
CA ASP A 46 0.54 -27.14 3.14
C ASP A 46 0.53 -28.03 4.39
N ASN A 47 0.51 -27.43 5.58
CA ASN A 47 0.57 -28.18 6.84
C ASN A 47 -0.78 -28.82 7.17
N ASP A 48 -1.89 -28.20 6.79
CA ASP A 48 -3.22 -28.65 7.14
C ASP A 48 -3.87 -29.58 6.09
N CYS A 49 -3.17 -29.83 4.98
CA CYS A 49 -3.56 -30.66 3.85
C CYS A 49 -4.87 -30.24 3.15
N ASP A 50 -5.23 -28.95 3.16
CA ASP A 50 -6.42 -28.42 2.49
C ASP A 50 -6.20 -28.06 1.00
N GLY A 51 -4.93 -28.02 0.57
CA GLY A 51 -4.49 -27.66 -0.78
C GLY A 51 -4.11 -26.20 -0.97
N GLN A 52 -4.12 -25.40 0.09
CA GLN A 52 -3.56 -24.05 0.19
C GLN A 52 -2.23 -24.11 0.94
N VAL A 53 -1.46 -23.03 0.88
CA VAL A 53 -0.12 -22.97 1.48
C VAL A 53 -0.06 -21.66 2.24
N ASP A 54 0.25 -21.77 3.53
CA ASP A 54 0.44 -20.66 4.47
C ASP A 54 -0.80 -19.73 4.59
N GLU A 55 -2.02 -20.17 4.26
CA GLU A 55 -3.20 -19.29 4.10
C GLU A 55 -3.68 -18.62 5.37
N ASP A 56 -3.41 -19.21 6.54
CA ASP A 56 -3.79 -18.66 7.84
C ASP A 56 -2.67 -17.87 8.53
N VAL A 57 -1.47 -17.85 7.93
CA VAL A 57 -0.26 -17.22 8.51
C VAL A 57 0.39 -16.20 7.59
N ALA A 58 0.16 -16.28 6.28
CA ALA A 58 0.67 -15.33 5.32
C ALA A 58 -0.27 -14.13 5.15
N PHE A 59 0.30 -12.96 4.97
CA PHE A 59 -0.39 -11.73 4.61
C PHE A 59 0.24 -11.14 3.34
N VAL A 60 -0.39 -10.07 2.84
CA VAL A 60 0.12 -9.34 1.68
C VAL A 60 0.86 -8.12 2.17
N ALA A 61 2.10 -7.96 1.72
CA ALA A 61 2.86 -6.73 1.87
C ALA A 61 3.02 -6.08 0.50
N TYR A 62 3.08 -4.76 0.49
CA TYR A 62 3.30 -3.91 -0.68
C TYR A 62 4.69 -3.31 -0.59
N TRP A 63 5.34 -3.10 -1.73
CA TRP A 63 6.66 -2.47 -1.76
C TRP A 63 6.48 -0.99 -1.39
N ASP A 64 7.24 -0.55 -0.39
CA ASP A 64 7.39 0.86 -0.02
C ASP A 64 8.83 1.27 -0.37
N ARG A 65 9.00 1.98 -1.48
CA ARG A 65 10.29 2.27 -2.09
C ARG A 65 10.85 3.62 -1.65
N ASP A 66 10.01 4.58 -1.31
CA ASP A 66 10.45 5.90 -0.82
C ASP A 66 10.41 6.04 0.71
N ASN A 67 9.85 5.04 1.41
CA ASN A 67 9.75 4.91 2.87
C ASN A 67 8.85 5.95 3.53
N ASP A 68 7.71 6.27 2.92
CA ASP A 68 6.69 7.12 3.55
C ASP A 68 5.67 6.34 4.41
N GLY A 69 5.70 5.01 4.35
CA GLY A 69 4.83 4.11 5.11
C GLY A 69 3.60 3.61 4.34
N PHE A 70 3.46 3.96 3.07
CA PHE A 70 2.44 3.47 2.15
C PHE A 70 3.12 2.71 1.01
N GLY A 71 2.45 1.70 0.45
CA GLY A 71 3.06 0.82 -0.55
C GLY A 71 2.31 0.83 -1.87
N ASP A 72 3.06 0.55 -2.95
CA ASP A 72 2.53 0.47 -4.32
C ASP A 72 1.50 -0.67 -4.44
N PRO A 73 0.21 -0.38 -4.74
CA PRO A 73 -0.85 -1.39 -4.90
C PRO A 73 -0.55 -2.45 -5.97
N ASP A 74 0.28 -2.14 -6.96
CA ASP A 74 0.69 -3.04 -8.03
C ASP A 74 1.91 -3.92 -7.68
N LYS A 75 2.52 -3.73 -6.49
CA LYS A 75 3.71 -4.47 -6.01
C LYS A 75 3.45 -5.36 -4.80
N ALA A 76 2.32 -6.06 -4.82
CA ALA A 76 1.98 -7.04 -3.80
C ALA A 76 2.94 -8.25 -3.76
N ARG A 77 3.33 -8.66 -2.56
CA ARG A 77 4.02 -9.92 -2.25
C ARG A 77 3.32 -10.62 -1.10
N ARG A 78 3.15 -11.95 -1.21
CA ARG A 78 2.72 -12.77 -0.08
C ARG A 78 3.94 -13.03 0.81
N VAL A 79 3.82 -12.70 2.08
CA VAL A 79 4.88 -12.80 3.08
C VAL A 79 4.31 -13.33 4.39
N CYS A 80 5.18 -13.81 5.26
CA CYS A 80 4.80 -14.27 6.60
C CYS A 80 5.43 -13.45 7.72
N GLU A 81 6.36 -12.58 7.35
CA GLU A 81 6.93 -11.55 8.21
C GLU A 81 7.05 -10.30 7.36
N MET A 82 6.76 -9.14 7.95
CA MET A 82 6.78 -7.89 7.21
C MET A 82 8.24 -7.57 6.89
N PRO A 83 8.62 -7.47 5.61
CA PRO A 83 10.00 -7.17 5.28
C PRO A 83 10.27 -5.68 5.44
N GLU A 84 11.54 -5.29 5.58
CA GLU A 84 11.93 -3.90 5.84
C GLU A 84 11.49 -2.92 4.74
N ASP A 85 11.39 -3.41 3.50
CA ASP A 85 11.00 -2.66 2.30
C ASP A 85 9.51 -2.82 1.96
N GLY A 86 8.64 -3.03 2.94
CA GLY A 86 7.21 -3.05 2.65
C GLY A 86 6.30 -2.85 3.84
N VAL A 87 5.04 -2.63 3.49
CA VAL A 87 3.96 -2.25 4.41
C VAL A 87 2.66 -2.98 4.05
N GLU A 88 1.69 -3.00 4.96
CA GLU A 88 0.36 -3.60 4.68
C GLU A 88 -0.54 -2.65 3.87
N ASP A 89 -0.26 -1.35 3.95
CA ASP A 89 -1.07 -0.34 3.28
C ASP A 89 -0.70 -0.23 1.80
N ALA A 90 -1.69 -0.17 0.94
CA ALA A 90 -1.56 -0.31 -0.51
C ALA A 90 -2.08 0.92 -1.26
N THR A 91 -2.08 2.06 -0.58
CA THR A 91 -2.80 3.27 -0.99
C THR A 91 -1.88 4.34 -1.57
N ASP A 92 -0.62 4.02 -1.78
CA ASP A 92 0.34 4.94 -2.38
C ASP A 92 0.06 5.10 -3.88
N CYS A 93 -0.12 6.34 -4.32
CA CYS A 93 -0.32 6.71 -5.72
C CYS A 93 1.02 6.94 -6.46
N ASN A 94 2.12 7.17 -5.75
CA ASN A 94 3.46 7.36 -6.30
C ASN A 94 4.58 6.91 -5.33
N ASP A 95 4.89 5.60 -5.39
CA ASP A 95 5.98 4.88 -4.68
C ASP A 95 7.41 5.28 -5.11
N THR A 96 7.56 6.50 -5.62
CA THR A 96 8.86 7.10 -5.92
C THR A 96 9.04 8.47 -5.30
N ASP A 97 8.01 9.02 -4.66
CA ASP A 97 7.97 10.33 -4.05
C ASP A 97 7.38 10.27 -2.63
N PRO A 98 8.20 10.42 -1.57
CA PRO A 98 7.75 10.30 -0.18
C PRO A 98 6.86 11.47 0.30
N PHE A 99 6.41 12.32 -0.62
CA PHE A 99 5.44 13.39 -0.38
C PHE A 99 4.11 13.15 -1.09
N SER A 100 3.94 12.01 -1.78
CA SER A 100 2.73 11.62 -2.48
C SER A 100 2.08 10.40 -1.83
N PHE A 101 1.34 10.61 -0.75
CA PHE A 101 0.69 9.54 0.02
C PHE A 101 -0.63 10.01 0.64
N PRO A 102 -1.53 9.08 1.03
CA PRO A 102 -2.79 9.41 1.69
C PRO A 102 -2.70 10.43 2.83
N GLY A 103 -3.29 11.59 2.61
CA GLY A 103 -3.34 12.69 3.57
C GLY A 103 -2.04 13.49 3.69
N ALA A 104 -1.17 13.46 2.67
CA ALA A 104 -0.12 14.46 2.50
C ALA A 104 -0.71 15.87 2.29
N ILE A 105 0.15 16.87 2.22
CA ILE A 105 -0.28 18.26 1.95
C ILE A 105 -0.14 18.51 0.46
N GLU A 106 -1.25 18.90 -0.18
CA GLU A 106 -1.29 19.37 -1.56
C GLU A 106 -0.37 20.58 -1.80
N ARG A 107 0.30 20.56 -2.95
CA ARG A 107 1.16 21.63 -3.44
C ARG A 107 0.67 22.04 -4.81
N CYS A 108 0.93 23.28 -5.20
CA CYS A 108 0.63 23.73 -6.56
C CYS A 108 1.70 23.23 -7.56
N ASP A 109 1.86 21.91 -7.66
CA ASP A 109 2.85 21.26 -8.53
C ASP A 109 2.24 20.31 -9.58
N GLU A 110 0.91 20.37 -9.74
CA GLU A 110 0.14 19.54 -10.68
C GLU A 110 0.22 18.04 -10.36
N VAL A 111 0.47 17.68 -9.10
CA VAL A 111 0.54 16.31 -8.59
C VAL A 111 -0.49 16.14 -7.48
N ASP A 112 -1.28 15.07 -7.56
CA ASP A 112 -2.08 14.54 -6.45
C ASP A 112 -1.10 14.06 -5.35
N ASN A 113 -0.83 14.91 -4.37
CA ASN A 113 0.10 14.60 -3.29
C ASN A 113 -0.59 13.78 -2.20
N ASP A 114 -1.88 13.99 -1.97
CA ASP A 114 -2.60 13.33 -0.88
C ASP A 114 -3.31 12.03 -1.31
N CYS A 115 -3.15 11.64 -2.58
CA CYS A 115 -3.68 10.43 -3.21
C CYS A 115 -5.21 10.30 -3.11
N ASP A 116 -5.96 11.39 -3.07
CA ASP A 116 -7.43 11.38 -3.02
C ASP A 116 -8.10 11.34 -4.41
N GLY A 117 -7.31 11.57 -5.47
CA GLY A 117 -7.73 11.52 -6.87
C GLY A 117 -8.10 12.86 -7.49
N GLU A 118 -8.08 13.94 -6.73
CA GLU A 118 -8.09 15.32 -7.23
C GLU A 118 -6.63 15.85 -7.30
N ILE A 119 -6.44 17.05 -7.85
CA ILE A 119 -5.11 17.64 -8.01
C ILE A 119 -5.16 19.06 -7.47
N ASP A 120 -4.27 19.38 -6.53
CA ASP A 120 -4.04 20.69 -5.95
C ASP A 120 -5.30 21.30 -5.26
N GLU A 121 -6.29 20.50 -4.86
CA GLU A 121 -7.62 20.98 -4.40
C GLU A 121 -7.60 21.64 -3.01
N ASP A 122 -6.61 21.31 -2.19
CA ASP A 122 -6.36 21.92 -0.88
C ASP A 122 -5.01 22.67 -0.80
N ALA A 123 -4.34 22.84 -1.94
CA ALA A 123 -3.11 23.62 -2.03
C ALA A 123 -3.42 25.13 -1.88
N ASP A 124 -2.83 25.75 -0.86
CA ASP A 124 -3.12 27.13 -0.46
C ASP A 124 -1.86 28.02 -0.58
N GLU A 125 -1.61 28.53 -1.78
CA GLU A 125 -0.69 29.67 -1.97
C GLU A 125 -1.47 30.98 -1.85
N THR A 126 -0.91 31.93 -1.09
CA THR A 126 -1.50 33.26 -0.93
C THR A 126 -1.01 34.21 -2.01
N PHE A 127 -1.95 34.87 -2.68
CA PHE A 127 -1.70 35.92 -3.67
C PHE A 127 -2.25 37.27 -3.17
N TYR A 128 -1.68 38.35 -3.69
CA TYR A 128 -1.86 39.72 -3.22
C TYR A 128 -2.44 40.59 -4.33
N GLU A 129 -3.39 41.46 -4.02
CA GLU A 129 -4.03 42.39 -4.97
C GLU A 129 -2.99 43.14 -5.82
N ASP A 130 -3.20 43.13 -7.13
CA ASP A 130 -2.41 43.79 -8.19
C ASP A 130 -3.42 44.52 -9.10
N ALA A 131 -3.80 45.73 -8.68
CA ALA A 131 -4.93 46.46 -9.28
C ALA A 131 -4.55 47.18 -10.58
N ASP A 132 -3.26 47.42 -10.83
CA ASP A 132 -2.78 48.03 -12.07
C ASP A 132 -2.23 47.02 -13.10
N GLY A 133 -2.04 45.76 -12.68
CA GLY A 133 -1.71 44.62 -13.53
C GLY A 133 -0.23 44.57 -13.95
N ASP A 134 0.66 45.16 -13.16
CA ASP A 134 2.10 45.16 -13.43
C ASP A 134 2.83 43.90 -12.95
N GLY A 135 2.12 43.03 -12.20
CA GLY A 135 2.63 41.79 -11.65
C GLY A 135 3.23 41.91 -10.26
N HIS A 136 3.10 43.06 -9.59
CA HIS A 136 3.53 43.27 -8.21
C HIS A 136 2.32 43.46 -7.30
N GLY A 137 2.27 42.70 -6.20
CA GLY A 137 1.14 42.78 -5.28
C GLY A 137 1.37 43.81 -4.17
N VAL A 138 0.29 44.42 -3.67
CA VAL A 138 0.35 45.39 -2.56
C VAL A 138 0.32 44.70 -1.19
N THR A 139 1.22 45.11 -0.29
CA THR A 139 1.19 44.64 1.09
C THR A 139 -0.02 45.21 1.84
N GLY A 140 -0.88 44.34 2.40
CA GLY A 140 -2.03 44.73 3.21
C GLY A 140 -3.30 45.08 2.43
N GLY A 141 -3.30 44.85 1.11
CA GLY A 141 -4.50 44.85 0.27
C GLY A 141 -5.33 43.56 0.43
N ALA A 142 -6.23 43.32 -0.53
CA ALA A 142 -6.96 42.06 -0.58
C ALA A 142 -6.00 40.89 -0.87
N THR A 143 -6.34 39.70 -0.37
CA THR A 143 -5.62 38.46 -0.68
C THR A 143 -6.59 37.42 -1.21
N THR A 144 -6.09 36.55 -2.09
CA THR A 144 -6.78 35.33 -2.50
C THR A 144 -5.84 34.13 -2.30
N SER A 145 -6.42 32.93 -2.32
CA SER A 145 -5.74 31.68 -2.03
C SER A 145 -6.05 30.63 -3.10
N GLY A 146 -5.09 29.76 -3.39
CA GLY A 146 -5.22 28.62 -4.31
C GLY A 146 -3.92 28.39 -5.08
N CYS A 147 -4.00 27.78 -6.27
CA CYS A 147 -2.82 27.54 -7.11
C CYS A 147 -2.61 28.49 -8.27
N PHE A 148 -3.58 29.34 -8.52
CA PHE A 148 -3.48 30.36 -9.56
C PHE A 148 -3.87 31.70 -8.96
N PRO A 149 -3.05 32.76 -9.14
CA PRO A 149 -3.37 34.09 -8.63
C PRO A 149 -4.71 34.60 -9.17
N GLY A 150 -5.03 34.25 -10.42
CA GLY A 150 -6.18 34.82 -11.12
C GLY A 150 -5.88 36.23 -11.64
N GLU A 151 -6.87 36.86 -12.27
CA GLU A 151 -6.75 38.23 -12.76
C GLU A 151 -6.79 39.23 -11.59
N GLY A 152 -5.83 40.15 -11.54
CA GLY A 152 -5.75 41.19 -10.51
C GLY A 152 -5.05 40.77 -9.21
N PHE A 153 -4.25 39.70 -9.23
CA PHE A 153 -3.42 39.29 -8.10
C PHE A 153 -2.02 38.85 -8.55
N SER A 154 -1.04 39.01 -7.66
CA SER A 154 0.36 38.63 -7.83
C SER A 154 0.85 37.72 -6.71
N THR A 155 1.93 36.98 -6.97
CA THR A 155 2.67 36.18 -5.99
C THR A 155 3.62 37.00 -5.12
N THR A 156 3.87 38.27 -5.48
CA THR A 156 4.79 39.15 -4.76
C THR A 156 4.06 40.21 -3.94
N THR A 157 4.80 40.94 -3.10
CA THR A 157 4.26 41.93 -2.13
C THR A 157 5.01 43.27 -2.17
N ASP A 158 5.75 43.51 -3.25
CA ASP A 158 6.71 44.60 -3.41
C ASP A 158 6.15 45.84 -4.09
N ASP A 159 4.84 45.92 -4.30
CA ASP A 159 4.19 47.12 -4.80
C ASP A 159 3.97 48.16 -3.69
N CYS A 160 4.49 49.38 -3.92
CA CYS A 160 4.34 50.51 -3.01
C CYS A 160 3.17 51.44 -3.35
N ASP A 161 2.63 51.39 -4.57
CA ASP A 161 1.45 52.12 -5.04
C ASP A 161 0.71 51.34 -6.14
N ASP A 162 -0.27 50.54 -5.72
CA ASP A 162 -1.16 49.64 -6.49
C ASP A 162 -2.05 50.33 -7.55
N THR A 163 -1.75 51.59 -7.87
CA THR A 163 -2.44 52.35 -8.92
C THR A 163 -1.49 52.87 -10.00
N GLU A 164 -0.18 52.64 -9.87
CA GLU A 164 0.88 53.14 -10.73
C GLU A 164 1.91 52.04 -11.11
N PRO A 165 1.88 51.50 -12.35
CA PRO A 165 2.60 50.27 -12.79
C PRO A 165 4.14 50.26 -12.74
N LEU A 166 4.77 51.28 -12.16
CA LEU A 166 6.21 51.44 -12.08
C LEU A 166 6.66 51.79 -10.64
N ALA A 167 5.77 51.63 -9.66
CA ALA A 167 5.97 52.03 -8.27
C ALA A 167 6.22 50.81 -7.34
N TRP A 168 7.10 49.90 -7.73
CA TRP A 168 7.55 48.77 -6.91
C TRP A 168 8.99 48.94 -6.39
N THR A 169 9.41 48.14 -5.39
CA THR A 169 10.71 48.28 -4.69
C THR A 169 11.66 47.10 -4.80
#